data_AF-A0A538GCF8-F1
#
_entry.id   AF-A0A538GCF8-F1
#
_cell.length_a   1.000
_cell.length_b   1.000
_cell.length_c   1.000
_cell.angle_alpha   90.00
_cell.angle_beta   90.00
_cell.angle_gamma   90.00
#
_symmetry.space_group_name_H-M   'P 1'
#
loop_
_entity.id
_entity.type
_entity.pdbx_description
1 polymer ?
#
loop_
_entity_poly.entity_id
_entity_poly.type
_entity_poly.pdbx_seq_one_letter_code
_entity_poly.pdbx_strand_id
1 'polypeptide(L)'
;MFLEVAPQITTEDSKKIRELVRNSAIRDDRRLAPKELDTVANVAIQIREALAPLYKQLAKASGSKKGAITKHINRVLDGLLDKKGKLSEEDAETVTSVDQKQLEKARDLGKGLLREVLEQAEPTASADDLREVTNDLCLRTDGKIAKEDLDAIVQWLVKVREAYQDIEARKEDAKEAAVDSVRRLEETWQLFKELEPKLIVNDEQIFRELKDRFGSPYGFGVYFQGGMGAESIRELLKDLDLKAEAKSLREIIRSSKGQKQQRAIKRLKVVNAFITSENRPEWMVLEAIPVIPPELRPMVQLDGGRFATSDLNDLYRRVINRNNRLKRLLDLGAPEIIVNNEKRMLQEAVDALFDNGRRGRAVTGPGNRALKSLSDMLKGKQGRFRQNLLG
;
A
#
# COMPACT_ATOMS: atom_id res chain seq x y z
N MET A 1 -3.06 -13.87 34.73
CA MET A 1 -3.26 -14.43 33.37
C MET A 1 -2.78 -13.50 32.27
N PHE A 2 -3.46 -12.39 31.97
CA PHE A 2 -3.07 -11.52 30.85
C PHE A 2 -1.60 -11.03 30.92
N LEU A 3 -1.18 -10.50 32.08
CA LEU A 3 0.21 -10.06 32.32
C LEU A 3 1.26 -11.19 32.24
N GLU A 4 0.84 -12.45 32.39
CA GLU A 4 1.74 -13.61 32.34
C GLU A 4 1.90 -14.14 30.91
N VAL A 5 0.84 -14.07 30.10
CA VAL A 5 0.82 -14.55 28.72
C VAL A 5 1.32 -13.48 27.74
N ALA A 6 1.09 -12.20 28.04
CA ALA A 6 1.45 -11.10 27.14
C ALA A 6 2.94 -11.05 26.73
N PRO A 7 3.92 -11.26 27.63
CA PRO A 7 5.34 -11.29 27.27
C PRO A 7 5.74 -12.48 26.38
N GLN A 8 4.90 -13.51 26.32
CA GLN A 8 5.13 -14.73 25.53
C GLN A 8 4.54 -14.61 24.12
N ILE A 9 3.80 -13.52 23.82
CA ILE A 9 3.28 -13.27 22.48
C ILE A 9 4.44 -12.90 21.56
N THR A 10 4.76 -13.81 20.65
CA THR A 10 5.67 -13.59 19.52
C THR A 10 4.86 -13.51 18.21
N THR A 11 5.52 -13.51 17.06
CA THR A 11 4.87 -13.51 15.73
C THR A 11 4.10 -14.81 15.40
N GLU A 12 4.02 -15.76 16.34
CA GLU A 12 3.36 -17.07 16.25
C GLU A 12 1.89 -17.04 15.78
N ASP A 13 1.42 -18.16 15.21
CA ASP A 13 0.05 -18.30 14.67
C ASP A 13 -1.04 -18.13 15.75
N SER A 14 -2.18 -17.59 15.34
CA SER A 14 -3.44 -17.46 16.08
C SER A 14 -3.88 -18.74 16.81
N LYS A 15 -3.52 -19.91 16.28
CA LYS A 15 -3.80 -21.21 16.92
C LYS A 15 -2.92 -21.43 18.15
N LYS A 16 -1.63 -21.11 18.05
CA LYS A 16 -0.67 -21.22 19.16
C LYS A 16 -0.99 -20.24 20.27
N ILE A 17 -1.42 -19.02 19.94
CA ILE A 17 -1.89 -18.04 20.93
C ILE A 17 -3.12 -18.56 21.68
N ARG A 18 -4.09 -19.13 20.96
CA ARG A 18 -5.26 -19.77 21.59
C ARG A 18 -4.87 -20.93 22.50
N GLU A 19 -3.90 -21.74 22.09
CA GLU A 19 -3.37 -22.84 22.91
C GLU A 19 -2.60 -22.35 24.14
N LEU A 20 -1.79 -21.29 24.02
CA LEU A 20 -1.08 -20.66 25.15
C LEU A 20 -2.07 -20.10 26.18
N VAL A 21 -3.13 -19.45 25.72
CA VAL A 21 -4.20 -18.91 26.58
C VAL A 21 -4.95 -20.04 27.26
N ARG A 22 -5.33 -21.10 26.53
CA ARG A 22 -5.99 -22.27 27.13
C ARG A 22 -5.10 -22.98 28.14
N ASN A 23 -3.83 -23.23 27.80
CA ASN A 23 -2.89 -23.93 28.68
C ASN A 23 -2.56 -23.13 29.95
N SER A 24 -2.55 -21.79 29.88
CA SER A 24 -2.38 -20.93 31.05
C SER A 24 -3.64 -20.78 31.90
N ALA A 25 -4.82 -21.01 31.31
CA ALA A 25 -6.11 -20.94 32.00
C ALA A 25 -6.55 -22.24 32.67
N ILE A 26 -6.09 -23.42 32.25
CA ILE A 26 -6.60 -24.72 32.76
C ILE A 26 -5.86 -25.16 34.03
N ARG A 27 -6.60 -25.63 35.05
CA ARG A 27 -5.98 -26.16 36.29
C ARG A 27 -5.14 -27.39 35.99
N ASP A 28 -3.99 -27.51 36.66
CA ASP A 28 -3.09 -28.65 36.45
C ASP A 28 -3.74 -29.98 36.81
N ASP A 29 -4.69 -29.99 37.77
CA ASP A 29 -5.47 -31.15 38.19
C ASP A 29 -6.71 -31.44 37.31
N ARG A 30 -7.03 -30.57 36.34
CA ARG A 30 -8.21 -30.69 35.44
C ARG A 30 -7.87 -30.60 33.96
N ARG A 31 -6.63 -30.95 33.61
CA ARG A 31 -6.16 -30.96 32.22
C ARG A 31 -6.66 -32.21 31.49
N LEU A 32 -7.92 -32.15 31.05
CA LEU A 32 -8.61 -33.22 30.35
C LEU A 32 -8.59 -33.01 28.83
N ALA A 33 -8.58 -34.10 28.07
CA ALA A 33 -8.77 -34.05 26.62
C ALA A 33 -10.23 -33.68 26.29
N PRO A 34 -10.53 -33.08 25.11
CA PRO A 34 -11.90 -32.71 24.74
C PRO A 34 -12.90 -33.88 24.84
N LYS A 35 -12.49 -35.08 24.43
CA LYS A 35 -13.31 -36.29 24.55
C LYS A 35 -13.59 -36.71 25.99
N GLU A 36 -12.67 -36.43 26.91
CA GLU A 36 -12.82 -36.74 28.34
C GLU A 36 -13.78 -35.75 29.00
N LEU A 37 -13.70 -34.47 28.64
CA LEU A 37 -14.67 -33.44 29.06
C LEU A 37 -16.07 -33.75 28.55
N ASP A 38 -16.21 -34.12 27.28
CA ASP A 38 -17.49 -34.54 26.70
C ASP A 38 -18.06 -35.76 27.43
N THR A 39 -17.20 -36.69 27.83
CA THR A 39 -17.62 -37.87 28.62
C THR A 39 -18.18 -37.43 29.97
N VAL A 40 -17.51 -36.52 30.69
CA VAL A 40 -17.99 -35.99 31.97
C VAL A 40 -19.31 -35.23 31.81
N ALA A 41 -19.40 -34.35 30.81
CA ALA A 41 -20.61 -33.56 30.56
C ALA A 41 -21.81 -34.44 30.14
N ASN A 42 -21.60 -35.41 29.23
CA ASN A 42 -22.68 -36.31 28.80
C ASN A 42 -23.17 -37.22 29.93
N VAL A 43 -22.27 -37.67 30.80
CA VAL A 43 -22.68 -38.42 32.02
C VAL A 43 -23.46 -37.52 32.98
N ALA A 44 -23.05 -36.27 33.18
CA ALA A 44 -23.80 -35.31 33.98
C ALA A 44 -25.22 -35.07 33.42
N ILE A 45 -25.35 -34.95 32.10
CA ILE A 45 -26.64 -34.83 31.39
C ILE A 45 -27.51 -36.07 31.65
N GLN A 46 -26.97 -37.28 31.43
CA GLN A 46 -27.72 -38.52 31.65
C GLN A 46 -28.22 -38.66 33.09
N ILE A 47 -27.38 -38.30 34.08
CA ILE A 47 -27.77 -38.29 35.50
C ILE A 47 -28.89 -37.28 35.75
N ARG A 48 -28.81 -36.09 35.16
CA ARG A 48 -29.83 -35.04 35.31
C ARG A 48 -31.14 -35.41 34.65
N GLU A 49 -31.11 -36.05 33.48
CA GLU A 49 -32.30 -36.58 32.81
C GLU A 49 -32.96 -37.70 33.61
N ALA A 50 -32.18 -38.64 34.16
CA ALA A 50 -32.69 -39.71 35.03
C ALA A 50 -33.38 -39.15 36.29
N LEU A 51 -32.84 -38.07 36.86
CA LEU A 51 -33.37 -37.41 38.06
C LEU A 51 -34.45 -36.35 37.77
N ALA A 52 -34.71 -36.01 36.51
CA ALA A 52 -35.71 -35.03 36.10
C ALA A 52 -37.11 -35.21 36.74
N PRO A 53 -37.68 -36.44 36.87
CA PRO A 53 -38.97 -36.63 37.54
C PRO A 53 -38.91 -36.24 39.02
N LEU A 54 -37.81 -36.53 39.71
CA LEU A 54 -37.60 -36.16 41.12
C LEU A 54 -37.41 -34.65 41.28
N TYR A 55 -36.69 -34.00 40.36
CA TYR A 55 -36.56 -32.53 40.34
C TYR A 55 -37.90 -31.84 40.06
N LYS A 56 -38.76 -32.40 39.19
CA LYS A 56 -40.13 -31.90 38.96
C LYS A 56 -41.02 -32.04 40.20
N GLN A 57 -40.87 -33.11 40.97
CA GLN A 57 -41.57 -33.28 42.24
C GLN A 57 -41.04 -32.31 43.30
N LEU A 58 -39.71 -32.07 43.34
CA LEU A 58 -39.07 -31.12 44.23
C LEU A 58 -39.57 -29.69 43.99
N ALA A 59 -39.74 -29.28 42.73
CA ALA A 59 -40.24 -27.97 42.36
C ALA A 59 -41.69 -27.71 42.82
N LYS A 60 -42.50 -28.77 42.93
CA LYS A 60 -43.90 -28.70 43.37
C LYS A 60 -44.09 -28.92 44.89
N ALA A 61 -43.05 -29.34 45.60
CA ALA A 61 -43.12 -29.68 47.02
C ALA A 61 -42.76 -28.49 47.92
N SER A 62 -43.45 -28.38 49.06
CA SER A 62 -43.17 -27.38 50.11
C SER A 62 -42.96 -28.04 51.48
N GLY A 63 -42.22 -27.37 52.37
CA GLY A 63 -41.98 -27.82 53.75
C GLY A 63 -41.25 -29.16 53.86
N SER A 64 -41.72 -30.04 54.75
CA SER A 64 -41.09 -31.34 55.05
C SER A 64 -40.98 -32.28 53.85
N LYS A 65 -41.94 -32.22 52.91
CA LYS A 65 -41.93 -33.01 51.67
C LYS A 65 -40.77 -32.61 50.76
N LYS A 66 -40.45 -31.31 50.70
CA LYS A 66 -39.30 -30.80 49.93
C LYS A 66 -37.99 -31.37 50.48
N GLY A 67 -37.82 -31.34 51.81
CA GLY A 67 -36.62 -31.90 52.47
C GLY A 67 -36.45 -33.41 52.25
N ALA A 68 -37.54 -34.19 52.23
CA ALA A 68 -37.50 -35.61 51.94
C ALA A 68 -37.05 -35.91 50.49
N ILE A 69 -37.58 -35.15 49.52
CA ILE A 69 -37.21 -35.30 48.10
C ILE A 69 -35.76 -34.86 47.86
N THR A 70 -35.29 -33.76 48.48
CA THR A 70 -33.87 -33.36 48.41
C THR A 70 -32.95 -34.44 48.98
N LYS A 71 -33.30 -35.03 50.12
CA LYS A 71 -32.51 -36.11 50.73
C LYS A 71 -32.49 -37.38 49.87
N HIS A 72 -33.56 -37.64 49.13
CA HIS A 72 -33.64 -38.75 48.19
C HIS A 72 -32.76 -38.49 46.95
N ILE A 73 -32.85 -37.30 46.34
CA ILE A 73 -31.98 -36.90 45.23
C ILE A 73 -30.50 -36.99 45.62
N ASN A 74 -30.12 -36.44 46.77
CA ASN A 74 -28.72 -36.48 47.23
C ASN A 74 -28.26 -37.92 47.50
N ARG A 75 -29.13 -38.78 48.05
CA ARG A 75 -28.81 -40.21 48.24
C ARG A 75 -28.54 -40.93 46.92
N VAL A 76 -29.35 -40.67 45.90
CA VAL A 76 -29.17 -41.25 44.56
C VAL A 76 -27.90 -40.70 43.92
N LEU A 77 -27.63 -39.40 44.01
CA LEU A 77 -26.39 -38.78 43.54
C LEU A 77 -25.14 -39.35 44.25
N ASP A 78 -25.16 -39.47 45.56
CA ASP A 78 -24.06 -40.07 46.34
C ASP A 78 -23.82 -41.53 45.94
N GLY A 79 -24.90 -42.30 45.74
CA GLY A 79 -24.85 -43.68 45.23
C GLY A 79 -24.27 -43.78 43.80
N LEU A 80 -24.50 -42.77 42.96
CA LEU A 80 -23.98 -42.68 41.60
C LEU A 80 -22.59 -42.05 41.50
N LEU A 81 -22.11 -41.34 42.50
CA LEU A 81 -20.80 -40.67 42.46
C LEU A 81 -19.74 -41.44 43.26
N ASP A 82 -20.12 -42.14 44.33
CA ASP A 82 -19.20 -42.94 45.13
C ASP A 82 -19.07 -44.38 44.59
N LYS A 83 -17.82 -44.83 44.37
CA LYS A 83 -17.51 -46.21 43.93
C LYS A 83 -17.99 -47.32 44.87
N LYS A 84 -18.37 -46.98 46.11
CA LYS A 84 -18.83 -47.92 47.15
C LYS A 84 -20.31 -47.76 47.50
N GLY A 85 -21.02 -46.82 46.87
CA GLY A 85 -22.43 -46.58 47.12
C GLY A 85 -23.28 -47.74 46.58
N LYS A 86 -24.14 -48.31 47.44
CA LYS A 86 -25.17 -49.28 47.01
C LYS A 86 -26.47 -48.52 46.81
N LEU A 87 -26.95 -48.47 45.56
CA LEU A 87 -28.31 -48.02 45.25
C LEU A 87 -29.31 -49.09 45.71
N SER A 88 -30.46 -48.67 46.24
CA SER A 88 -31.57 -49.60 46.48
C SER A 88 -32.16 -50.09 45.14
N GLU A 89 -32.90 -51.20 45.11
CA GLU A 89 -33.52 -51.72 43.88
C GLU A 89 -34.42 -50.66 43.21
N GLU A 90 -35.17 -49.88 44.00
CA GLU A 90 -36.03 -48.78 43.52
C GLU A 90 -35.22 -47.58 42.97
N ASP A 91 -34.11 -47.23 43.61
CA ASP A 91 -33.21 -46.16 43.15
C ASP A 91 -32.46 -46.58 41.87
N ALA A 92 -32.14 -47.87 41.74
CA ALA A 92 -31.45 -48.42 40.58
C ALA A 92 -32.33 -48.40 39.32
N GLU A 93 -33.63 -48.67 39.45
CA GLU A 93 -34.60 -48.55 38.35
C GLU A 93 -34.69 -47.12 37.80
N THR A 94 -34.62 -46.12 38.68
CA THR A 94 -34.72 -44.69 38.35
C THR A 94 -33.54 -44.20 37.50
N VAL A 95 -32.39 -44.89 37.54
CA VAL A 95 -31.14 -44.46 36.88
C VAL A 95 -30.67 -45.47 35.81
N THR A 96 -31.56 -46.35 35.37
CA THR A 96 -31.32 -47.35 34.31
C THR A 96 -30.83 -46.74 32.99
N SER A 97 -31.14 -45.48 32.73
CA SER A 97 -30.75 -44.75 31.51
C SER A 97 -29.30 -44.23 31.51
N VAL A 98 -28.58 -44.33 32.62
CA VAL A 98 -27.18 -43.85 32.71
C VAL A 98 -26.22 -44.96 32.28
N ASP A 99 -25.34 -44.65 31.32
CA ASP A 99 -24.31 -45.59 30.85
C ASP A 99 -23.27 -45.82 31.95
N GLN A 100 -23.31 -46.99 32.58
CA GLN A 100 -22.41 -47.36 33.68
C GLN A 100 -20.93 -47.34 33.28
N LYS A 101 -20.60 -47.68 32.03
CA LYS A 101 -19.22 -47.70 31.54
C LYS A 101 -18.68 -46.29 31.34
N GLN A 102 -19.53 -45.36 30.91
CA GLN A 102 -19.16 -43.94 30.81
C GLN A 102 -19.12 -43.28 32.20
N LEU A 103 -20.03 -43.65 33.09
CA LEU A 103 -20.08 -43.17 34.47
C LEU A 103 -18.80 -43.52 35.24
N GLU A 104 -18.33 -44.76 35.16
CA GLU A 104 -17.07 -45.17 35.80
C GLU A 104 -15.87 -44.37 35.30
N LYS A 105 -15.81 -44.12 33.98
CA LYS A 105 -14.76 -43.28 33.39
C LYS A 105 -14.86 -41.84 33.88
N ALA A 106 -16.05 -41.24 33.87
CA ALA A 106 -16.26 -39.86 34.30
C ALA A 106 -15.94 -39.63 35.78
N ARG A 107 -16.15 -40.64 36.65
CA ARG A 107 -15.78 -40.58 38.08
C ARG A 107 -14.27 -40.41 38.30
N ASP A 108 -13.45 -41.00 37.44
CA ASP A 108 -11.98 -40.99 37.56
C ASP A 108 -11.33 -39.76 36.90
N LEU A 109 -12.10 -38.98 36.13
CA LEU A 109 -11.61 -37.80 35.41
C LEU A 109 -11.74 -36.52 36.26
N GLY A 110 -10.74 -35.63 36.16
CA GLY A 110 -10.80 -34.25 36.65
C GLY A 110 -10.92 -34.08 38.17
N LYS A 111 -10.51 -35.10 38.96
CA LYS A 111 -10.48 -35.09 40.43
C LYS A 111 -11.82 -34.65 41.04
N GLY A 112 -12.90 -35.35 40.68
CA GLY A 112 -14.25 -35.05 41.17
C GLY A 112 -15.00 -34.00 40.35
N LEU A 113 -14.55 -33.71 39.13
CA LEU A 113 -15.20 -32.76 38.21
C LEU A 113 -16.70 -33.07 38.03
N LEU A 114 -17.05 -34.34 37.81
CA LEU A 114 -18.46 -34.77 37.65
C LEU A 114 -19.33 -34.38 38.86
N ARG A 115 -18.78 -34.50 40.09
CA ARG A 115 -19.49 -34.13 41.31
C ARG A 115 -19.72 -32.62 41.37
N GLU A 116 -18.67 -31.84 41.14
CA GLU A 116 -18.77 -30.37 41.19
C GLU A 116 -19.70 -29.81 40.11
N VAL A 117 -19.72 -30.41 38.91
CA VAL A 117 -20.68 -30.04 37.85
C VAL A 117 -22.11 -30.23 38.31
N LEU A 118 -22.40 -31.38 38.94
CA LEU A 118 -23.74 -31.69 39.42
C LEU A 118 -24.13 -30.87 40.65
N GLU A 119 -23.18 -30.41 41.47
CA GLU A 119 -23.45 -29.54 42.61
C GLU A 119 -23.68 -28.07 42.21
N GLN A 120 -22.92 -27.57 41.23
CA GLN A 120 -22.99 -26.17 40.80
C GLN A 120 -24.05 -25.89 39.74
N ALA A 121 -24.48 -26.89 38.96
CA ALA A 121 -25.51 -26.70 37.96
C ALA A 121 -26.92 -26.55 38.59
N GLU A 122 -27.71 -25.63 38.05
CA GLU A 122 -29.08 -25.41 38.50
C GLU A 122 -29.96 -26.68 38.31
N PRO A 123 -30.97 -26.90 39.17
CA PRO A 123 -31.91 -28.02 39.03
C PRO A 123 -32.63 -28.10 37.68
N THR A 124 -32.76 -26.96 36.99
CA THR A 124 -33.43 -26.82 35.68
C THR A 124 -32.44 -26.59 34.53
N ALA A 125 -31.14 -26.76 34.78
CA ALA A 125 -30.09 -26.54 33.79
C ALA A 125 -30.32 -27.37 32.51
N SER A 126 -30.15 -26.73 31.37
CA SER A 126 -30.20 -27.38 30.06
C SER A 126 -28.98 -28.28 29.83
N ALA A 127 -29.03 -29.12 28.80
CA ALA A 127 -27.87 -29.92 28.40
C ALA A 127 -26.66 -29.06 28.01
N ASP A 128 -26.92 -27.86 27.48
CA ASP A 128 -25.86 -26.93 27.10
C ASP A 128 -25.27 -26.23 28.34
N ASP A 129 -26.10 -25.85 29.31
CA ASP A 129 -25.66 -25.25 30.58
C ASP A 129 -24.72 -26.21 31.35
N LEU A 130 -25.05 -27.51 31.37
CA LEU A 130 -24.21 -28.53 32.01
C LEU A 130 -22.85 -28.69 31.33
N ARG A 131 -22.80 -28.55 30.01
CA ARG A 131 -21.54 -28.56 29.25
C ARG A 131 -20.72 -27.31 29.54
N GLU A 132 -21.36 -26.15 29.68
CA GLU A 132 -20.68 -24.90 30.01
C GLU A 132 -20.09 -24.95 31.42
N VAL A 133 -20.86 -25.34 32.43
CA VAL A 133 -20.37 -25.53 33.81
C VAL A 133 -19.21 -26.52 33.88
N THR A 134 -19.26 -27.61 33.10
CA THR A 134 -18.15 -28.58 33.01
C THR A 134 -16.85 -27.95 32.48
N ASN A 135 -16.96 -27.06 31.49
CA ASN A 135 -15.80 -26.37 30.93
C ASN A 135 -15.26 -25.29 31.88
N ASP A 136 -16.14 -24.51 32.50
CA ASP A 136 -15.76 -23.40 33.39
C ASP A 136 -15.07 -23.91 34.67
N LEU A 137 -15.54 -25.04 35.22
CA LEU A 137 -14.92 -25.70 36.37
C LEU A 137 -13.50 -26.21 36.11
N CYS A 138 -13.06 -26.33 34.85
CA CYS A 138 -11.69 -26.71 34.52
C CYS A 138 -10.70 -25.53 34.54
N LEU A 139 -11.18 -24.29 34.68
CA LEU A 139 -10.35 -23.09 34.66
C LEU A 139 -9.72 -22.78 36.03
N ARG A 140 -8.50 -22.23 36.04
CA ARG A 140 -7.64 -21.93 37.22
C ARG A 140 -8.21 -20.87 38.13
N THR A 141 -9.15 -20.07 37.64
CA THR A 141 -9.60 -18.86 38.29
C THR A 141 -10.85 -19.11 39.10
N ASP A 142 -10.77 -19.94 40.16
CA ASP A 142 -11.78 -20.11 41.22
C ASP A 142 -13.27 -20.02 40.77
N GLY A 143 -13.63 -20.49 39.58
CA GLY A 143 -14.98 -20.33 38.98
C GLY A 143 -15.44 -18.89 38.68
N LYS A 144 -14.54 -17.89 38.66
CA LYS A 144 -14.85 -16.45 38.49
C LYS A 144 -14.69 -15.91 37.07
N ILE A 145 -14.10 -16.67 36.15
CA ILE A 145 -13.91 -16.27 34.75
C ILE A 145 -14.77 -17.19 33.90
N ALA A 146 -15.71 -16.62 33.18
CA ALA A 146 -16.54 -17.36 32.24
C ALA A 146 -15.76 -17.64 30.95
N LYS A 147 -16.20 -18.63 30.18
CA LYS A 147 -15.71 -18.87 28.81
C LYS A 147 -15.67 -17.60 27.94
N GLU A 148 -16.64 -16.69 28.11
CA GLU A 148 -16.72 -15.41 27.39
C GLU A 148 -15.53 -14.49 27.69
N ASP A 149 -15.08 -14.43 28.94
CA ASP A 149 -13.92 -13.65 29.36
C ASP A 149 -12.62 -14.22 28.77
N LEU A 150 -12.51 -15.55 28.66
CA LEU A 150 -11.39 -16.21 28.02
C LEU A 150 -11.33 -15.88 26.52
N ASP A 151 -12.48 -15.93 25.84
CA ASP A 151 -12.60 -15.56 24.43
C ASP A 151 -12.26 -14.07 24.22
N ALA A 152 -12.67 -13.18 25.14
CA ALA A 152 -12.27 -11.78 25.13
C ALA A 152 -10.76 -11.59 25.29
N ILE A 153 -10.11 -12.34 26.20
CA ILE A 153 -8.66 -12.33 26.39
C ILE A 153 -7.95 -12.83 25.12
N VAL A 154 -8.43 -13.90 24.50
CA VAL A 154 -7.90 -14.40 23.21
C VAL A 154 -7.99 -13.31 22.15
N GLN A 155 -9.15 -12.67 21.99
CA GLN A 155 -9.34 -11.61 21.00
C GLN A 155 -8.40 -10.43 21.26
N TRP A 156 -8.24 -10.03 22.51
CA TRP A 156 -7.34 -8.95 22.89
C TRP A 156 -5.88 -9.29 22.57
N LEU A 157 -5.43 -10.52 22.89
CA LEU A 157 -4.09 -11.00 22.58
C LEU A 157 -3.81 -11.09 21.08
N VAL A 158 -4.81 -11.50 20.28
CA VAL A 158 -4.71 -11.46 18.81
C VAL A 158 -4.54 -10.03 18.32
N LYS A 159 -5.33 -9.07 18.82
CA LYS A 159 -5.17 -7.65 18.46
C LYS A 159 -3.80 -7.09 18.85
N VAL A 160 -3.24 -7.51 19.98
CA VAL A 160 -1.89 -7.09 20.41
C VAL A 160 -0.82 -7.66 19.50
N ARG A 161 -0.96 -8.92 19.06
CA ARG A 161 -0.09 -9.48 18.03
C ARG A 161 -0.18 -8.67 16.73
N GLU A 162 -1.39 -8.37 16.25
CA GLU A 162 -1.58 -7.58 15.03
C GLU A 162 -0.92 -6.20 15.16
N ALA A 163 -1.10 -5.53 16.31
CA ALA A 163 -0.45 -4.26 16.60
C ALA A 163 1.09 -4.40 16.65
N TYR A 164 1.62 -5.46 17.24
CA TYR A 164 3.05 -5.72 17.27
C TYR A 164 3.63 -5.96 15.87
N GLN A 165 2.92 -6.73 15.03
CA GLN A 165 3.31 -6.97 13.64
C GLN A 165 3.30 -5.69 12.81
N ASP A 166 2.28 -4.84 12.99
CA ASP A 166 2.20 -3.52 12.36
C ASP A 166 3.34 -2.60 12.83
N ILE A 167 3.68 -2.61 14.13
CA ILE A 167 4.83 -1.84 14.66
C ILE A 167 6.15 -2.33 14.06
N GLU A 168 6.40 -3.64 14.04
CA GLU A 168 7.64 -4.18 13.47
C GLU A 168 7.72 -3.93 11.95
N ALA A 169 6.61 -4.03 11.21
CA ALA A 169 6.57 -3.68 9.79
C ALA A 169 6.94 -2.20 9.58
N ARG A 170 6.30 -1.28 10.30
CA ARG A 170 6.61 0.16 10.21
C ARG A 170 8.05 0.49 10.59
N LYS A 171 8.59 -0.21 11.58
CA LYS A 171 9.99 -0.06 12.01
C LYS A 171 10.94 -0.52 10.90
N GLU A 172 10.62 -1.59 10.20
CA GLU A 172 11.41 -2.06 9.07
C GLU A 172 11.32 -1.09 7.89
N ASP A 173 10.12 -0.64 7.53
CA ASP A 173 9.92 0.40 6.51
C ASP A 173 10.71 1.67 6.83
N ALA A 174 10.71 2.10 8.11
CA ALA A 174 11.46 3.28 8.55
C ALA A 174 12.98 3.08 8.46
N LYS A 175 13.50 1.89 8.76
CA LYS A 175 14.92 1.59 8.58
C LYS A 175 15.30 1.55 7.11
N GLU A 176 14.49 0.91 6.27
CA GLU A 176 14.73 0.84 4.83
C GLU A 176 14.76 2.25 4.23
N ALA A 177 13.79 3.10 4.57
CA ALA A 177 13.76 4.50 4.16
C ALA A 177 15.01 5.28 4.63
N ALA A 178 15.51 5.02 5.84
CA ALA A 178 16.72 5.65 6.35
C ALA A 178 17.97 5.19 5.58
N VAL A 179 18.10 3.90 5.29
CA VAL A 179 19.21 3.35 4.48
C VAL A 179 19.18 3.94 3.07
N ASP A 180 18.01 4.00 2.44
CA ASP A 180 17.84 4.62 1.12
C ASP A 180 18.18 6.10 1.13
N SER A 181 17.84 6.83 2.20
CA SER A 181 18.23 8.22 2.36
C SER A 181 19.75 8.37 2.44
N VAL A 182 20.44 7.52 3.21
CA VAL A 182 21.91 7.55 3.31
C VAL A 182 22.56 7.21 1.97
N ARG A 183 22.08 6.19 1.25
CA ARG A 183 22.59 5.84 -0.08
C ARG A 183 22.49 7.01 -1.05
N ARG A 184 21.34 7.70 -1.07
CA ARG A 184 21.10 8.86 -1.94
C ARG A 184 22.04 10.03 -1.64
N LEU A 185 22.33 10.27 -0.36
CA LEU A 185 23.29 11.30 0.04
C LEU A 185 24.69 10.97 -0.46
N GLU A 186 25.10 9.71 -0.32
CA GLU A 186 26.40 9.26 -0.81
C GLU A 186 26.48 9.40 -2.33
N GLU A 187 25.46 8.96 -3.06
CA GLU A 187 25.38 9.12 -4.52
C GLU A 187 25.43 10.59 -4.95
N THR A 188 24.69 11.47 -4.26
CA THR A 188 24.70 12.91 -4.52
C THR A 188 26.09 13.51 -4.28
N TRP A 189 26.78 13.08 -3.21
CA TRP A 189 28.12 13.54 -2.89
C TRP A 189 29.16 13.06 -3.92
N GLN A 190 29.09 11.81 -4.35
CA GLN A 190 29.97 11.29 -5.40
C GLN A 190 29.75 12.05 -6.71
N LEU A 191 28.49 12.24 -7.12
CA LEU A 191 28.16 13.01 -8.32
C LEU A 191 28.66 14.45 -8.25
N PHE A 192 28.57 15.09 -7.07
CA PHE A 192 29.11 16.43 -6.88
C PHE A 192 30.62 16.50 -7.10
N LYS A 193 31.38 15.51 -6.59
CA LYS A 193 32.84 15.46 -6.78
C LYS A 193 33.26 15.23 -8.23
N GLU A 194 32.44 14.50 -8.99
CA GLU A 194 32.68 14.17 -10.40
C GLU A 194 32.01 15.15 -11.36
N LEU A 195 31.48 16.27 -10.86
CA LEU A 195 30.70 17.21 -11.66
C LEU A 195 31.57 17.87 -12.74
N GLU A 196 31.17 17.70 -14.00
CA GLU A 196 31.80 18.35 -15.15
C GLU A 196 30.81 19.26 -15.91
N PRO A 197 31.30 20.32 -16.58
CA PRO A 197 30.45 21.13 -17.45
C PRO A 197 29.75 20.26 -18.50
N LYS A 198 28.44 20.45 -18.67
CA LYS A 198 27.58 19.70 -19.61
C LYS A 198 27.28 18.25 -19.20
N LEU A 199 27.60 17.84 -17.97
CA LEU A 199 27.17 16.55 -17.42
C LEU A 199 25.65 16.49 -17.35
N ILE A 200 25.07 15.36 -17.81
CA ILE A 200 23.63 15.12 -17.76
C ILE A 200 23.34 14.22 -16.57
N VAL A 201 22.56 14.74 -15.62
CA VAL A 201 22.04 13.96 -14.50
C VAL A 201 20.67 13.42 -14.88
N ASN A 202 20.54 12.10 -14.98
CA ASN A 202 19.30 11.45 -15.40
C ASN A 202 18.25 11.39 -14.27
N ASP A 203 18.71 11.25 -13.02
CA ASP A 203 17.84 11.17 -11.85
C ASP A 203 17.46 12.58 -11.37
N GLU A 204 16.16 12.88 -11.46
CA GLU A 204 15.60 14.17 -11.04
C GLU A 204 15.70 14.38 -9.52
N GLN A 205 15.54 13.33 -8.71
CA GLN A 205 15.65 13.47 -7.25
C GLN A 205 17.09 13.79 -6.84
N ILE A 206 18.07 13.08 -7.42
CA ILE A 206 19.49 13.36 -7.17
C ILE A 206 19.84 14.77 -7.64
N PHE A 207 19.37 15.20 -8.83
CA PHE A 207 19.64 16.56 -9.30
C PHE A 207 19.03 17.63 -8.38
N ARG A 208 17.80 17.44 -7.90
CA ARG A 208 17.17 18.34 -6.93
C ARG A 208 18.00 18.45 -5.67
N GLU A 209 18.41 17.31 -5.11
CA GLU A 209 19.21 17.30 -3.88
C GLU A 209 20.60 17.93 -4.10
N LEU A 210 21.23 17.68 -5.25
CA LEU A 210 22.48 18.30 -5.67
C LEU A 210 22.34 19.82 -5.77
N LYS A 211 21.26 20.31 -6.41
CA LYS A 211 20.97 21.75 -6.58
C LYS A 211 20.65 22.42 -5.25
N ASP A 212 19.83 21.79 -4.41
CA ASP A 212 19.45 22.35 -3.10
C ASP A 212 20.66 22.44 -2.16
N ARG A 213 21.56 21.46 -2.20
CA ARG A 213 22.76 21.43 -1.34
C ARG A 213 23.92 22.25 -1.88
N PHE A 214 24.21 22.21 -3.19
CA PHE A 214 25.44 22.77 -3.77
C PHE A 214 25.22 23.78 -4.90
N GLY A 215 23.98 24.02 -5.29
CA GLY A 215 23.59 24.99 -6.33
C GLY A 215 22.70 26.12 -5.81
N SER A 216 22.53 26.22 -4.49
CA SER A 216 21.60 27.16 -3.84
C SER A 216 22.32 27.95 -2.75
N PRO A 217 22.07 29.27 -2.63
CA PRO A 217 22.56 30.08 -1.51
C PRO A 217 22.10 29.58 -0.14
N TYR A 218 21.00 28.83 -0.08
CA TYR A 218 20.41 28.31 1.16
C TYR A 218 20.98 26.94 1.58
N GLY A 219 21.78 26.31 0.71
CA GLY A 219 22.49 25.06 1.00
C GLY A 219 23.87 25.31 1.60
N PHE A 220 24.87 24.59 1.08
CA PHE A 220 26.29 24.78 1.39
C PHE A 220 26.95 25.88 0.55
N GLY A 221 26.25 26.44 -0.45
CA GLY A 221 26.75 27.49 -1.34
C GLY A 221 26.37 27.24 -2.80
N VAL A 222 26.75 28.18 -3.67
CA VAL A 222 26.53 28.09 -5.13
C VAL A 222 27.84 27.69 -5.80
N TYR A 223 28.06 26.39 -5.93
CA TYR A 223 29.25 25.81 -6.57
C TYR A 223 29.07 25.56 -8.06
N PHE A 224 27.83 25.33 -8.49
CA PHE A 224 27.50 25.10 -9.89
C PHE A 224 26.15 25.74 -10.24
N GLN A 225 25.92 25.90 -11.55
CA GLN A 225 24.61 26.25 -12.10
C GLN A 225 24.14 25.11 -12.99
N GLY A 226 22.92 24.64 -12.74
CA GLY A 226 22.30 23.57 -13.49
C GLY A 226 20.81 23.85 -13.67
N GLY A 227 20.26 23.35 -14.77
CA GLY A 227 18.84 23.48 -15.04
C GLY A 227 18.34 22.38 -15.99
N MET A 228 17.07 22.48 -16.34
CA MET A 228 16.41 21.53 -17.22
C MET A 228 15.80 22.24 -18.45
N GLY A 229 15.70 21.48 -19.54
CA GLY A 229 14.99 21.92 -20.75
C GLY A 229 15.76 22.89 -21.63
N ALA A 230 15.03 23.61 -22.48
CA ALA A 230 15.61 24.48 -23.50
C ALA A 230 16.34 25.71 -22.93
N GLU A 231 15.94 26.15 -21.73
CA GLU A 231 16.56 27.27 -21.01
C GLU A 231 18.04 27.00 -20.72
N SER A 232 18.35 25.82 -20.19
CA SER A 232 19.73 25.43 -19.89
C SER A 232 20.56 25.20 -21.16
N ILE A 233 19.94 24.70 -22.24
CA ILE A 233 20.61 24.60 -23.54
C ILE A 233 20.96 26.01 -24.07
N ARG A 234 20.06 26.98 -23.91
CA ARG A 234 20.29 28.36 -24.34
C ARG A 234 21.46 29.01 -23.61
N GLU A 235 21.54 28.83 -22.29
CA GLU A 235 22.66 29.33 -21.48
C GLU A 235 23.99 28.73 -21.93
N LEU A 236 24.04 27.41 -22.11
CA LEU A 236 25.23 26.73 -22.63
C LEU A 236 25.64 27.19 -24.04
N LEU A 237 24.68 27.53 -24.89
CA LEU A 237 24.95 28.06 -26.23
C LEU A 237 25.42 29.52 -26.20
N LYS A 238 24.92 30.31 -25.25
CA LYS A 238 25.30 31.72 -25.07
C LYS A 238 26.76 31.86 -24.63
N ASP A 239 27.22 30.94 -23.79
CA ASP A 239 28.60 30.92 -23.26
C ASP A 239 29.60 30.22 -24.21
N LEU A 240 29.14 29.78 -25.39
CA LEU A 240 29.97 29.02 -26.33
C LEU A 240 30.88 29.94 -27.16
N ASP A 241 32.19 29.89 -26.91
CA ASP A 241 33.18 30.51 -27.80
C ASP A 241 33.40 29.65 -29.06
N LEU A 242 32.74 30.06 -30.15
CA LEU A 242 32.85 29.40 -31.45
C LEU A 242 34.27 29.45 -32.03
N LYS A 243 35.05 30.49 -31.77
CA LYS A 243 36.42 30.62 -32.31
C LYS A 243 37.37 29.66 -31.60
N ALA A 244 37.28 29.58 -30.28
CA ALA A 244 38.03 28.60 -29.48
C ALA A 244 37.67 27.17 -29.86
N GLU A 245 36.37 26.85 -29.98
CA GLU A 245 35.90 25.53 -30.39
C GLU A 245 36.38 25.17 -31.80
N ALA A 246 36.33 26.11 -32.76
CA ALA A 246 36.84 25.89 -34.11
C ALA A 246 38.35 25.59 -34.12
N LYS A 247 39.13 26.26 -33.28
CA LYS A 247 40.57 26.00 -33.15
C LYS A 247 40.82 24.59 -32.59
N SER A 248 40.14 24.23 -31.50
CA SER A 248 40.23 22.89 -30.90
C SER A 248 39.85 21.80 -31.90
N LEU A 249 38.74 21.97 -32.63
CA LEU A 249 38.31 21.01 -33.65
C LEU A 249 39.33 20.85 -34.78
N ARG A 250 39.99 21.93 -35.23
CA ARG A 250 41.05 21.85 -36.25
C ARG A 250 42.28 21.08 -35.73
N GLU A 251 42.64 21.26 -34.46
CA GLU A 251 43.72 20.51 -33.84
C GLU A 251 43.38 19.02 -33.74
N ILE A 252 42.16 18.67 -33.33
CA ILE A 252 41.66 17.28 -33.30
C ILE A 252 41.69 16.66 -34.70
N ILE A 253 41.31 17.41 -35.73
CA ILE A 253 41.33 16.91 -37.11
C ILE A 253 42.75 16.59 -37.59
N ARG A 254 43.75 17.34 -37.11
CA ARG A 254 45.17 17.12 -37.43
C ARG A 254 45.76 15.96 -36.63
N SER A 255 45.42 15.83 -35.36
CA SER A 255 46.03 14.86 -34.44
C SER A 255 45.35 13.48 -34.44
N SER A 256 44.04 13.44 -34.68
CA SER A 256 43.24 12.21 -34.59
C SER A 256 42.90 11.65 -35.96
N LYS A 257 42.76 10.32 -36.07
CA LYS A 257 42.33 9.62 -37.29
C LYS A 257 41.02 8.87 -37.10
N GLY A 258 40.38 8.48 -38.21
CA GLY A 258 39.19 7.63 -38.21
C GLY A 258 37.93 8.34 -37.73
N GLN A 259 37.13 7.68 -36.88
CA GLN A 259 35.83 8.19 -36.44
C GLN A 259 35.91 9.52 -35.67
N LYS A 260 36.92 9.69 -34.81
CA LYS A 260 37.13 10.94 -34.04
C LYS A 260 37.33 12.13 -34.98
N GLN A 261 38.15 11.94 -36.02
CA GLN A 261 38.39 12.94 -37.06
C GLN A 261 37.11 13.28 -37.84
N GLN A 262 36.36 12.26 -38.29
CA GLN A 262 35.11 12.48 -39.04
C GLN A 262 34.05 13.23 -38.23
N ARG A 263 33.90 12.94 -36.92
CA ARG A 263 33.01 13.67 -36.03
C ARG A 263 33.45 15.13 -35.89
N ALA A 264 34.75 15.37 -35.71
CA ALA A 264 35.30 16.72 -35.63
C ALA A 264 35.07 17.52 -36.93
N ILE A 265 35.24 16.91 -38.11
CA ILE A 265 34.94 17.55 -39.41
C ILE A 265 33.47 17.97 -39.51
N LYS A 266 32.53 17.08 -39.16
CA LYS A 266 31.09 17.38 -39.19
C LYS A 266 30.72 18.51 -38.23
N ARG A 267 31.28 18.52 -37.02
CA ARG A 267 31.07 19.60 -36.03
C ARG A 267 31.67 20.91 -36.52
N LEU A 268 32.90 20.89 -37.04
CA LEU A 268 33.58 22.08 -37.56
C LEU A 268 32.81 22.72 -38.71
N LYS A 269 32.13 21.93 -39.56
CA LYS A 269 31.25 22.45 -40.62
C LYS A 269 30.13 23.33 -40.05
N VAL A 270 29.49 22.90 -38.96
CA VAL A 270 28.41 23.67 -38.31
C VAL A 270 28.99 24.90 -37.61
N VAL A 271 30.09 24.75 -36.86
CA VAL A 271 30.74 25.86 -36.16
C VAL A 271 31.20 26.95 -37.14
N ASN A 272 31.85 26.57 -38.24
CA ASN A 272 32.26 27.53 -39.27
C ASN A 272 31.05 28.21 -39.92
N ALA A 273 29.93 27.49 -40.13
CA ALA A 273 28.73 28.11 -40.69
C ALA A 273 28.18 29.22 -39.78
N PHE A 274 28.18 29.04 -38.45
CA PHE A 274 27.81 30.09 -37.51
C PHE A 274 28.82 31.25 -37.51
N ILE A 275 30.12 30.96 -37.53
CA ILE A 275 31.16 32.00 -37.58
C ILE A 275 31.02 32.87 -38.85
N THR A 276 30.83 32.24 -40.02
CA THR A 276 30.77 32.96 -41.30
C THR A 276 29.46 33.72 -41.49
N SER A 277 28.34 33.21 -40.95
CA SER A 277 27.02 33.84 -41.12
C SER A 277 26.68 34.88 -40.05
N GLU A 278 27.55 35.10 -39.06
CA GLU A 278 27.35 35.99 -37.91
C GLU A 278 26.10 35.68 -37.07
N ASN A 279 25.48 34.52 -37.29
CA ASN A 279 24.35 34.05 -36.51
C ASN A 279 24.83 33.55 -35.14
N ARG A 280 24.03 33.84 -34.11
CA ARG A 280 24.30 33.37 -32.75
C ARG A 280 23.64 32.00 -32.49
N PRO A 281 24.34 30.98 -31.97
CA PRO A 281 23.77 29.64 -31.77
C PRO A 281 22.51 29.60 -30.89
N GLU A 282 22.46 30.45 -29.86
CA GLU A 282 21.32 30.56 -28.94
C GLU A 282 20.02 30.99 -29.62
N TRP A 283 20.07 31.58 -30.82
CA TRP A 283 18.87 31.91 -31.61
C TRP A 283 18.08 30.68 -32.06
N MET A 284 18.65 29.48 -31.95
CA MET A 284 17.91 28.23 -32.12
C MET A 284 16.88 28.00 -31.01
N VAL A 285 17.01 28.66 -29.86
CA VAL A 285 16.04 28.61 -28.75
C VAL A 285 15.17 29.85 -28.80
N LEU A 286 13.87 29.66 -29.06
CA LEU A 286 12.92 30.74 -29.28
C LEU A 286 12.30 31.22 -27.96
N GLU A 287 12.43 32.51 -27.67
CA GLU A 287 11.69 33.18 -26.57
C GLU A 287 10.34 33.74 -27.05
N ALA A 288 10.27 34.14 -28.32
CA ALA A 288 9.08 34.68 -28.95
C ALA A 288 8.77 33.92 -30.24
N ILE A 289 7.51 33.49 -30.40
CA ILE A 289 7.06 32.75 -31.59
C ILE A 289 6.23 33.69 -32.47
N PRO A 290 6.62 33.86 -33.75
CA PRO A 290 5.84 34.67 -34.67
C PRO A 290 4.51 34.00 -35.02
N VAL A 291 3.46 34.81 -35.14
CA VAL A 291 2.13 34.37 -35.56
C VAL A 291 1.90 34.83 -36.99
N ILE A 292 1.61 33.91 -37.91
CA ILE A 292 1.34 34.29 -39.29
C ILE A 292 0.05 35.13 -39.40
N PRO A 293 -0.03 36.06 -40.38
CA PRO A 293 -1.21 36.87 -40.61
C PRO A 293 -2.50 36.05 -40.70
N PRO A 294 -3.65 36.54 -40.16
CA PRO A 294 -4.93 35.82 -40.17
C PRO A 294 -5.37 35.36 -41.56
N GLU A 295 -5.11 36.15 -42.60
CA GLU A 295 -5.43 35.83 -43.99
C GLU A 295 -4.77 34.53 -44.49
N LEU A 296 -3.60 34.19 -43.96
CA LEU A 296 -2.89 32.94 -44.30
C LEU A 296 -3.37 31.74 -43.48
N ARG A 297 -4.27 31.96 -42.52
CA ARG A 297 -4.90 30.94 -41.66
C ARG A 297 -6.41 31.20 -41.53
N PRO A 298 -7.16 31.19 -42.64
CA PRO A 298 -8.54 31.66 -42.69
C PRO A 298 -9.48 30.82 -41.81
N MET A 299 -10.54 31.48 -41.37
CA MET A 299 -11.69 30.88 -40.72
C MET A 299 -12.91 31.24 -41.58
N VAL A 300 -13.50 30.23 -42.21
CA VAL A 300 -14.59 30.40 -43.16
C VAL A 300 -15.87 29.90 -42.52
N GLN A 301 -16.92 30.73 -42.54
CA GLN A 301 -18.24 30.30 -42.11
C GLN A 301 -18.87 29.41 -43.17
N LEU A 302 -19.43 28.27 -42.74
CA LEU A 302 -20.18 27.34 -43.57
C LEU A 302 -21.69 27.54 -43.37
N ASP A 303 -22.47 27.05 -44.32
CA ASP A 303 -23.92 27.01 -44.21
C ASP A 303 -24.35 26.26 -42.93
N GLY A 304 -25.32 26.83 -42.20
CA GLY A 304 -25.77 26.30 -40.91
C GLY A 304 -24.94 26.75 -39.69
N GLY A 305 -24.17 27.83 -39.81
CA GLY A 305 -23.52 28.50 -38.66
C GLY A 305 -22.28 27.78 -38.12
N ARG A 306 -21.77 26.77 -38.82
CA ARG A 306 -20.51 26.10 -38.50
C ARG A 306 -19.33 26.90 -39.05
N PHE A 307 -18.15 26.73 -38.48
CA PHE A 307 -16.92 27.34 -38.96
C PHE A 307 -15.91 26.28 -39.38
N ALA A 308 -15.33 26.45 -40.56
CA ALA A 308 -14.15 25.72 -40.99
C ALA A 308 -12.91 26.56 -40.68
N THR A 309 -11.99 26.01 -39.88
CA THR A 309 -10.76 26.68 -39.47
C THR A 309 -9.54 25.98 -40.04
N SER A 310 -8.51 26.75 -40.42
CA SER A 310 -7.18 26.19 -40.70
C SER A 310 -6.63 25.42 -39.50
N ASP A 311 -6.00 24.27 -39.75
CA ASP A 311 -5.32 23.42 -38.74
C ASP A 311 -4.32 24.22 -37.90
N LEU A 312 -3.68 25.24 -38.48
CA LEU A 312 -2.74 26.11 -37.78
C LEU A 312 -3.38 26.88 -36.61
N ASN A 313 -4.65 27.28 -36.72
CA ASN A 313 -5.33 27.99 -35.64
C ASN A 313 -5.44 27.12 -34.39
N ASP A 314 -5.64 25.81 -34.56
CA ASP A 314 -5.65 24.85 -33.46
C ASP A 314 -4.27 24.64 -32.84
N LEU A 315 -3.23 24.59 -33.66
CA LEU A 315 -1.85 24.48 -33.18
C LEU A 315 -1.41 25.75 -32.41
N TYR A 316 -1.69 26.94 -32.94
CA TYR A 316 -1.44 28.21 -32.24
C TYR A 316 -2.23 28.30 -30.93
N ARG A 317 -3.52 27.94 -30.94
CA ARG A 317 -4.37 27.94 -29.75
C ARG A 317 -3.80 27.02 -28.66
N ARG A 318 -3.27 25.85 -29.03
CA ARG A 318 -2.60 24.95 -28.07
C ARG A 318 -1.36 25.60 -27.46
N VAL A 319 -0.48 26.21 -28.26
CA VAL A 319 0.71 26.93 -27.76
C VAL A 319 0.32 28.04 -26.79
N ILE A 320 -0.64 28.88 -27.18
CA ILE A 320 -1.12 30.01 -26.34
C ILE A 320 -1.70 29.50 -25.02
N ASN A 321 -2.53 28.46 -25.06
CA ASN A 321 -3.14 27.89 -23.86
C ASN A 321 -2.10 27.31 -22.90
N ARG A 322 -1.09 26.60 -23.42
CA ARG A 322 0.02 26.05 -22.62
C ARG A 322 0.87 27.17 -22.02
N ASN A 323 1.20 28.19 -22.80
CA ASN A 323 1.97 29.34 -22.32
C ASN A 323 1.24 30.11 -21.22
N ASN A 324 -0.06 30.39 -21.41
CA ASN A 324 -0.89 31.08 -20.43
C ASN A 324 -1.10 30.24 -19.16
N ARG A 325 -1.14 28.91 -19.28
CA ARG A 325 -1.18 28.00 -18.13
C ARG A 325 0.16 27.98 -17.39
N LEU A 326 1.27 27.88 -18.10
CA LEU A 326 2.61 27.94 -17.51
C LEU A 326 2.82 29.25 -16.74
N LYS A 327 2.44 30.39 -17.33
CA LYS A 327 2.51 31.69 -16.65
C LYS A 327 1.75 31.69 -15.32
N ARG A 328 0.50 31.22 -15.31
CA ARG A 328 -0.30 31.12 -14.08
C ARG A 328 0.31 30.17 -13.04
N LEU A 329 0.91 29.06 -13.46
CA LEU A 329 1.59 28.13 -12.55
C LEU A 329 2.81 28.77 -11.89
N LEU A 330 3.57 29.58 -12.63
CA LEU A 330 4.70 30.33 -12.09
C LEU A 330 4.22 31.41 -11.09
N ASP A 331 3.17 32.16 -11.43
CA ASP A 331 2.61 33.21 -10.56
C ASP A 331 2.08 32.64 -9.23
N LEU A 332 1.57 31.41 -9.25
CA LEU A 332 1.07 30.69 -8.06
C LEU A 332 2.18 29.99 -7.25
N GLY A 333 3.43 30.03 -7.70
CA GLY A 333 4.52 29.29 -7.06
C GLY A 333 4.29 27.77 -7.07
N ALA A 334 3.70 27.23 -8.15
CA ALA A 334 3.41 25.80 -8.25
C ALA A 334 4.71 24.96 -8.14
N PRO A 335 4.64 23.74 -7.57
CA PRO A 335 5.79 22.85 -7.46
C PRO A 335 6.52 22.64 -8.80
N GLU A 336 7.85 22.57 -8.74
CA GLU A 336 8.73 22.51 -9.92
C GLU A 336 8.40 21.32 -10.84
N ILE A 337 7.94 20.17 -10.30
CA ILE A 337 7.49 19.02 -11.10
C ILE A 337 6.34 19.41 -12.05
N ILE A 338 5.36 20.16 -11.54
CA ILE A 338 4.19 20.59 -12.32
C ILE A 338 4.62 21.61 -13.39
N VAL A 339 5.49 22.55 -13.01
CA VAL A 339 6.05 23.55 -13.92
C VAL A 339 6.87 22.89 -15.03
N ASN A 340 7.73 21.93 -14.70
CA ASN A 340 8.55 21.19 -15.66
C ASN A 340 7.70 20.40 -16.65
N ASN A 341 6.63 19.75 -16.16
CA ASN A 341 5.69 19.07 -17.05
C ASN A 341 4.98 20.06 -17.98
N GLU A 342 4.57 21.25 -17.51
CA GLU A 342 3.96 22.25 -18.37
C GLU A 342 4.98 22.84 -19.37
N LYS A 343 6.24 23.07 -18.99
CA LYS A 343 7.33 23.43 -19.91
C LYS A 343 7.50 22.37 -21.01
N ARG A 344 7.47 21.07 -20.66
CA ARG A 344 7.50 19.95 -21.63
C ARG A 344 6.31 20.01 -22.59
N MET A 345 5.09 20.19 -22.06
CA MET A 345 3.88 20.26 -22.89
C MET A 345 3.87 21.49 -23.81
N LEU A 346 4.41 22.62 -23.35
CA LEU A 346 4.60 23.81 -24.17
C LEU A 346 5.57 23.53 -25.32
N GLN A 347 6.71 22.89 -25.03
CA GLN A 347 7.67 22.48 -26.07
C GLN A 347 7.01 21.56 -27.11
N GLU A 348 6.24 20.55 -26.68
CA GLU A 348 5.53 19.66 -27.60
C GLU A 348 4.49 20.38 -28.46
N ALA A 349 3.82 21.40 -27.91
CA ALA A 349 2.89 22.22 -28.69
C ALA A 349 3.61 23.05 -29.77
N VAL A 350 4.80 23.57 -29.45
CA VAL A 350 5.64 24.33 -30.39
C VAL A 350 6.25 23.41 -31.45
N ASP A 351 6.71 22.23 -31.07
CA ASP A 351 7.19 21.20 -32.00
C ASP A 351 6.09 20.85 -33.01
N ALA A 352 4.84 20.66 -32.55
CA ALA A 352 3.70 20.38 -33.42
C ALA A 352 3.32 21.56 -34.32
N LEU A 353 3.48 22.81 -33.86
CA LEU A 353 3.22 24.00 -34.68
C LEU A 353 4.19 24.07 -35.87
N PHE A 354 5.48 23.81 -35.64
CA PHE A 354 6.50 23.91 -36.69
C PHE A 354 6.56 22.67 -37.59
N ASP A 355 6.55 21.45 -37.03
CA ASP A 355 6.74 20.19 -37.78
C ASP A 355 6.01 19.03 -37.07
N ASN A 356 4.69 18.98 -37.24
CA ASN A 356 3.83 18.00 -36.54
C ASN A 356 4.16 16.56 -36.95
N GLY A 357 4.32 15.68 -35.97
CA GLY A 357 4.64 14.27 -36.20
C GLY A 357 6.13 13.99 -36.45
N ARG A 358 7.00 15.00 -36.44
CA ARG A 358 8.46 14.79 -36.51
C ARG A 358 9.00 14.08 -35.27
N ARG A 359 8.43 14.35 -34.11
CA ARG A 359 8.80 13.74 -32.82
C ARG A 359 7.55 13.23 -32.12
N GLY A 360 7.55 11.95 -31.76
CA GLY A 360 6.42 11.32 -31.06
C GLY A 360 5.17 11.21 -31.93
N ARG A 361 4.01 11.08 -31.28
CA ARG A 361 2.71 10.95 -31.97
C ARG A 361 2.24 12.32 -32.45
N ALA A 362 1.83 12.39 -33.72
CA ALA A 362 1.27 13.61 -34.30
C ALA A 362 0.02 14.07 -33.55
N VAL A 363 -0.14 15.38 -33.40
CA VAL A 363 -1.35 15.98 -32.85
C VAL A 363 -2.48 15.79 -33.88
N THR A 364 -3.55 15.12 -33.45
CA THR A 364 -4.72 14.85 -34.28
C THR A 364 -5.88 15.78 -33.94
N GLY A 365 -6.64 16.13 -34.97
CA GLY A 365 -7.91 16.85 -34.88
C GLY A 365 -9.11 15.90 -34.93
N PRO A 366 -10.31 16.44 -35.20
CA PRO A 366 -11.52 15.64 -35.40
C PRO A 366 -11.32 14.56 -36.46
N GLY A 367 -11.86 13.36 -36.21
CA GLY A 367 -11.69 12.20 -37.10
C GLY A 367 -10.29 11.58 -37.07
N ASN A 368 -9.50 11.82 -36.02
CA ASN A 368 -8.14 11.29 -35.84
C ASN A 368 -7.17 11.66 -36.98
N ARG A 369 -7.50 12.68 -37.78
CA ARG A 369 -6.63 13.22 -38.83
C ARG A 369 -5.52 14.05 -38.20
N ALA A 370 -4.28 13.85 -38.62
CA ALA A 370 -3.16 14.70 -38.22
C ALA A 370 -3.35 16.15 -38.71
N LEU A 371 -3.14 17.10 -37.82
CA LEU A 371 -3.18 18.52 -38.14
C LEU A 371 -1.97 18.90 -39.01
N LYS A 372 -2.17 19.71 -40.04
CA LYS A 372 -1.08 20.23 -40.88
C LYS A 372 -0.31 21.33 -40.15
N SER A 373 1.01 21.17 -40.07
CA SER A 373 1.94 22.14 -39.46
C SER A 373 2.44 23.19 -40.46
N LEU A 374 3.22 24.17 -39.99
CA LEU A 374 3.87 25.16 -40.86
C LEU A 374 4.79 24.50 -41.90
N SER A 375 5.55 23.47 -41.51
CA SER A 375 6.41 22.73 -42.43
C SER A 375 5.62 22.00 -43.51
N ASP A 376 4.45 21.44 -43.17
CA ASP A 376 3.59 20.71 -44.13
C ASP A 376 3.00 21.64 -45.19
N MET A 377 2.83 22.93 -44.88
CA MET A 377 2.39 23.92 -45.87
C MET A 377 3.46 24.22 -46.92
N LEU A 378 4.74 23.92 -46.64
CA LEU A 378 5.84 24.16 -47.57
C LEU A 378 6.26 22.90 -48.33
N LYS A 379 6.17 21.72 -47.68
CA LYS A 379 6.67 20.45 -48.20
C LYS A 379 5.63 19.68 -49.01
N GLY A 380 6.10 18.78 -49.86
CA GLY A 380 5.25 17.81 -50.58
C GLY A 380 4.59 18.35 -51.85
N LYS A 381 3.79 17.50 -52.51
CA LYS A 381 3.10 17.85 -53.78
C LYS A 381 2.06 18.95 -53.58
N GLN A 382 1.37 18.95 -52.44
CA GLN A 382 0.38 19.96 -52.03
C GLN A 382 1.02 21.12 -51.24
N GLY A 383 2.36 21.18 -51.19
CA GLY A 383 3.07 22.27 -50.54
C GLY A 383 3.12 23.50 -51.43
N ARG A 384 3.19 24.69 -50.81
CA ARG A 384 3.16 25.99 -51.51
C ARG A 384 4.21 26.10 -52.62
N PHE A 385 5.41 25.56 -52.44
CA PHE A 385 6.45 25.61 -53.47
C PHE A 385 6.03 24.89 -54.76
N ARG A 386 5.49 23.67 -54.65
CA ARG A 386 5.16 22.88 -55.86
C ARG A 386 3.83 23.30 -56.46
N GLN A 387 2.82 23.51 -55.62
CA GLN A 387 1.46 23.77 -56.09
C GLN A 387 1.21 25.22 -56.47
N ASN A 388 1.84 26.19 -55.79
CA ASN A 388 1.52 27.60 -55.96
C ASN A 388 2.63 28.40 -56.65
N LEU A 389 3.89 27.94 -56.59
CA LEU A 389 5.03 28.67 -57.16
C LEU A 389 5.57 28.05 -58.44
N LEU A 390 5.64 26.73 -58.55
CA LEU A 390 6.24 26.05 -59.72
C LEU A 390 5.24 25.71 -60.83
N GLY A 391 3.96 25.54 -60.51
CA GLY A 391 2.91 25.09 -61.45
C GLY A 391 2.63 23.61 -61.31
#